data_AF-A0A7C5G7K2-F1
#
_entry.id   AF-A0A7C5G7K2-F1
#
_cell.length_a   1.000
_cell.length_b   1.000
_cell.length_c   1.000
_cell.angle_alpha   90.00
_cell.angle_beta   90.00
_cell.angle_gamma   90.00
#
_symmetry.space_group_name_H-M   'P 1'
#
loop_
_entity.id
_entity.type
_entity.pdbx_description
1 polymer ?
#
loop_
_entity_poly.entity_id
_entity_poly.type
_entity_poly.pdbx_seq_one_letter_code
_entity_poly.pdbx_strand_id
1 'polypeptide(L)' 'ADPATSSEALPLEFLRRDYNSAKDLFEKKYLEYQLQQNGYIISRTAEAIGLYPSNLHAKLKKYGIRTER' A
#
# COMPACT_ATOMS: atom_id res chain seq x y z
N ALA A 1 28.38 11.21 -2.40
CA ALA A 1 26.99 11.49 -2.02
C ALA A 1 26.27 11.91 -3.28
N ASP A 2 25.54 10.99 -3.90
CA ASP A 2 24.91 11.23 -5.21
C ASP A 2 23.79 12.28 -5.09
N PRO A 3 23.84 13.37 -5.89
CA PRO A 3 22.92 14.51 -5.78
C PRO A 3 21.62 14.34 -6.60
N ALA A 4 21.18 13.11 -6.89
CA ALA A 4 20.05 12.84 -7.79
C ALA A 4 18.69 12.58 -7.10
N THR A 5 18.56 12.89 -5.80
CA THR A 5 17.26 12.84 -5.10
C THR A 5 16.56 14.20 -5.23
N SER A 6 16.20 14.59 -6.46
CA SER A 6 15.45 15.82 -6.72
C SER A 6 14.54 15.66 -7.94
N SER A 7 13.52 14.83 -7.76
CA SER A 7 12.19 14.84 -8.40
C SER A 7 11.65 13.41 -8.23
N GLU A 8 10.47 13.24 -7.66
CA GLU A 8 9.81 11.95 -7.44
C GLU A 8 9.71 11.12 -8.72
N ALA A 9 10.77 10.39 -9.05
CA ALA A 9 10.73 9.44 -10.15
C ALA A 9 9.77 8.32 -9.76
N LEU A 10 8.75 8.09 -10.60
CA LEU A 10 7.85 6.95 -10.42
C LEU A 10 8.70 5.68 -10.33
N PRO A 11 8.47 4.81 -9.32
CA PRO A 11 9.28 3.62 -9.15
C PRO A 11 9.25 2.77 -10.41
N LEU A 12 10.42 2.56 -11.01
CA LEU A 12 10.58 1.84 -12.29
C LEU A 12 10.01 0.41 -12.22
N GLU A 13 9.85 -0.15 -11.03
CA GLU A 13 9.19 -1.43 -10.78
C GLU A 13 7.71 -1.46 -11.18
N PHE A 14 6.99 -0.32 -11.14
CA PHE A 14 5.61 -0.22 -11.62
C PHE A 14 5.55 -0.14 -13.14
N LEU A 15 6.45 0.64 -13.75
CA LEU A 15 6.45 0.89 -15.20
C LEU A 15 6.88 -0.33 -16.03
N ARG A 16 7.59 -1.28 -15.42
CA ARG A 16 8.03 -2.53 -16.06
C ARG A 16 6.99 -3.66 -15.98
N ARG A 17 5.83 -3.41 -15.37
CA ARG A 17 4.75 -4.39 -15.17
C ARG A 17 3.54 -4.02 -16.04
N ASP A 18 2.69 -5.00 -16.32
CA ASP A 18 1.37 -4.71 -16.89
C ASP A 18 0.51 -3.93 -15.88
N TYR A 19 -0.53 -3.27 -16.38
CA TYR A 19 -1.40 -2.41 -15.58
C TYR A 19 -1.95 -3.09 -14.31
N ASN A 20 -2.40 -4.35 -14.41
CA ASN A 20 -2.99 -5.04 -13.27
C ASN A 20 -1.93 -5.36 -12.21
N SER A 21 -0.77 -5.85 -12.65
CA SER A 21 0.36 -6.12 -11.75
C SER A 21 0.91 -4.85 -11.09
N ALA A 22 1.02 -3.75 -11.84
CA ALA A 22 1.47 -2.47 -11.31
C ALA A 22 0.48 -1.92 -10.25
N LYS A 23 -0.82 -1.98 -10.57
CA LYS A 23 -1.89 -1.58 -9.66
C LYS A 23 -1.91 -2.42 -8.37
N ASP A 24 -1.77 -3.73 -8.48
CA ASP A 24 -1.75 -4.62 -7.32
C ASP A 24 -0.53 -4.38 -6.43
N LEU A 25 0.64 -4.12 -7.02
CA LEU A 25 1.85 -3.77 -6.28
C LEU A 25 1.69 -2.42 -5.56
N PHE A 26 1.14 -1.42 -6.24
CA PHE A 26 0.85 -0.11 -5.65
C PHE A 26 -0.12 -0.26 -4.47
N GLU A 27 -1.22 -0.97 -4.67
CA GLU A 27 -2.24 -1.14 -3.65
C GLU A 27 -1.67 -1.86 -2.42
N LYS A 28 -0.86 -2.91 -2.63
CA LYS A 28 -0.15 -3.58 -1.53
C LYS A 28 0.72 -2.61 -0.73
N LYS A 29 1.61 -1.88 -1.40
CA LYS A 29 2.55 -0.94 -0.76
C LYS A 29 1.83 0.20 -0.03
N TYR A 30 0.78 0.73 -0.65
CA TYR A 30 -0.05 1.77 -0.06
C TYR A 30 -0.73 1.30 1.23
N LEU A 31 -1.32 0.10 1.22
CA LEU A 31 -1.98 -0.47 2.40
C LEU A 31 -0.98 -0.79 3.52
N GLU A 32 0.20 -1.33 3.20
CA GLU A 32 1.28 -1.57 4.17
C GLU A 32 1.71 -0.26 4.86
N TYR A 33 1.93 0.80 4.08
CA TYR A 33 2.28 2.12 4.60
C TYR A 33 1.19 2.68 5.52
N GLN A 34 -0.07 2.66 5.07
CA GLN A 34 -1.19 3.21 5.85
C GLN A 34 -1.46 2.43 7.13
N LEU A 35 -1.31 1.10 7.11
CA LEU A 35 -1.37 0.28 8.31
C LEU A 35 -0.28 0.67 9.30
N GLN A 36 0.96 0.85 8.85
CA GLN A 36 2.06 1.27 9.72
C GLN A 36 1.78 2.64 10.37
N GLN A 37 1.30 3.62 9.61
CA GLN A 37 0.95 4.95 10.13
C GLN A 37 -0.19 4.92 11.16
N ASN A 38 -1.10 3.95 11.03
CA ASN A 38 -2.25 3.79 11.92
C ASN A 38 -2.04 2.74 13.03
N GLY A 39 -0.84 2.19 13.18
CA GLY A 39 -0.50 1.22 14.22
C GLY A 39 -1.13 -0.16 14.02
N TYR A 40 -1.36 -0.55 12.76
CA TYR A 40 -1.99 -1.81 12.35
C TYR A 40 -3.45 -1.98 12.81
N ILE A 41 -4.10 -0.89 13.24
CA ILE A 41 -5.53 -0.90 13.61
C ILE A 41 -6.37 -0.80 12.34
N ILE A 42 -7.02 -1.90 11.95
CA ILE A 42 -7.72 -2.02 10.67
C ILE A 42 -8.88 -1.02 10.57
N SER A 43 -9.73 -0.91 11.60
CA SER A 43 -10.86 0.04 11.59
C SER A 43 -10.39 1.48 11.41
N ARG A 44 -9.39 1.90 12.18
CA ARG A 44 -8.78 3.24 12.08
C ARG A 44 -8.16 3.48 10.71
N THR A 45 -7.45 2.49 10.17
CA THR A 45 -6.82 2.59 8.84
C THR A 45 -7.88 2.72 7.76
N ALA A 46 -8.94 1.92 7.82
CA ALA A 46 -10.04 1.94 6.88
C ALA A 46 -10.74 3.31 6.88
N GLU A 47 -11.05 3.84 8.06
CA GLU A 47 -11.60 5.19 8.22
C GLU A 47 -10.66 6.26 7.64
N ALA A 48 -9.36 6.19 7.93
CA ALA A 48 -8.37 7.16 7.46
C ALA A 48 -8.22 7.20 5.93
N ILE A 49 -8.38 6.06 5.26
CA ILE A 49 -8.26 5.95 3.79
C ILE A 49 -9.62 5.91 3.06
N GLY A 50 -10.73 6.13 3.78
CA GLY A 50 -12.08 6.16 3.20
C GLY A 50 -12.57 4.81 2.67
N LEU A 51 -12.11 3.70 3.25
CA LEU A 51 -12.59 2.35 2.92
C LEU A 51 -13.44 1.77 4.05
N TYR A 52 -14.37 0.90 3.69
CA TYR A 52 -15.04 0.06 4.68
C TYR A 52 -14.06 -0.97 5.26
N PRO A 53 -14.10 -1.25 6.58
CA PRO A 53 -13.21 -2.23 7.20
C PRO A 53 -13.27 -3.62 6.56
N SER A 54 -14.45 -4.07 6.13
CA SER A 54 -14.64 -5.35 5.42
C SER A 54 -13.87 -5.41 4.09
N ASN A 55 -13.88 -4.31 3.33
CA ASN A 55 -13.14 -4.19 2.07
C ASN A 55 -11.63 -4.18 2.33
N LEU A 56 -11.19 -3.49 3.39
CA LEU A 56 -9.78 -3.49 3.79
C LEU A 56 -9.34 -4.91 4.16
N HIS A 57 -10.07 -5.63 5.02
CA HIS A 57 -9.78 -7.03 5.35
C HIS A 57 -9.63 -7.93 4.11
N ALA A 58 -10.54 -7.82 3.14
CA ALA A 58 -10.47 -8.58 1.90
C ALA A 58 -9.20 -8.28 1.09
N LYS A 59 -8.81 -6.99 1.00
CA LYS A 59 -7.57 -6.56 0.34
C LYS A 59 -6.32 -7.06 1.07
N LEU A 60 -6.30 -6.97 2.40
CA LEU A 60 -5.17 -7.47 3.20
C LEU A 60 -4.98 -8.98 3.00
N LYS A 61 -6.08 -9.75 2.98
CA LYS A 61 -6.05 -11.18 2.66
C LYS A 61 -5.57 -11.44 1.24
N LYS A 62 -6.06 -10.69 0.25
CA LYS A 62 -5.63 -10.81 -1.17
C LYS A 62 -4.11 -10.61 -1.31
N TYR A 63 -3.55 -9.62 -0.62
CA TYR A 63 -2.13 -9.28 -0.74
C TYR A 63 -1.21 -9.99 0.27
N GLY A 64 -1.79 -10.83 1.14
CA GLY A 64 -1.06 -11.55 2.19
C GLY A 64 -0.41 -10.62 3.23
N ILE A 65 -0.98 -9.44 3.46
CA ILE A 65 -0.47 -8.47 4.44
C ILE A 65 -0.89 -8.93 5.83
N ARG A 66 0.09 -9.22 6.69
CA ARG A 66 -0.14 -9.61 8.08
C ARG A 66 -0.33 -8.35 8.92
N THR A 67 -1.36 -8.35 9.76
CA THR A 67 -1.67 -7.25 10.70
C THR A 67 -1.41 -7.63 12.15
N GLU A 68 -0.79 -8.78 12.39
CA GLU A 68 -0.45 -9.22 13.74
C GLU A 68 0.80 -8.49 14.22
N ARG A 69 0.65 -7.79 15.34
CA ARG A 69 1.76 -7.42 16.22
C ARG A 69 2.23 -8.64 16.99
#